data_AF-A0A7V9M0J0-F1
#
_entry.id   AF-A0A7V9M0J0-F1
#
_cell.length_a   1.000
_cell.length_b   1.000
_cell.length_c   1.000
_cell.angle_alpha   90.00
_cell.angle_beta   90.00
_cell.angle_gamma   90.00
#
_symmetry.space_group_name_H-M   'P 1'
#
loop_
_entity.id
_entity.type
_entity.pdbx_description
1 polymer ?
#
loop_
_entity_poly.entity_id
_entity_poly.type
_entity_poly.pdbx_seq_one_letter_code
_entity_poly.pdbx_strand_id
1 'polypeptide(L)'
;MNKSSRDLLVLFKEDLMSPQAMEHEVELLHELLYGVEKLENLIIAHEVININKYKIQNEVHIIREAIRRKALKPFIFLNNKN
;
A
#
# COMPACT_ATOMS: atom_id res chain seq x y z
N MET A 1 -19.00 -2.20 9.31
CA MET A 1 -17.57 -1.89 9.09
C MET A 1 -16.78 -3.17 9.29
N ASN A 2 -16.26 -3.79 8.23
CA ASN A 2 -15.34 -4.91 8.40
C ASN A 2 -13.98 -4.33 8.80
N LYS A 3 -13.71 -4.23 10.11
CA LYS A 3 -12.35 -4.10 10.61
C LYS A 3 -11.63 -5.38 10.20
N SER A 4 -10.91 -5.35 9.09
CA SER A 4 -9.94 -6.39 8.78
C SER A 4 -8.93 -6.35 9.91
N SER A 5 -9.00 -7.32 10.83
CA SER A 5 -8.06 -7.46 11.94
C SER A 5 -6.67 -7.67 11.35
N ARG A 6 -5.88 -6.60 11.27
CA ARG A 6 -4.48 -6.67 10.92
C ARG A 6 -3.70 -6.92 12.19
N ASP A 7 -2.89 -7.98 12.18
CA ASP A 7 -1.90 -8.18 13.21
C ASP A 7 -0.75 -7.19 12.96
N LEU A 8 -0.59 -6.23 13.87
CA LEU A 8 0.48 -5.24 13.85
C LEU A 8 1.50 -5.63 14.93
N LEU A 9 2.69 -6.03 14.52
CA LEU A 9 3.83 -6.16 15.43
C LEU A 9 4.45 -4.77 15.62
N VAL A 10 4.24 -4.18 16.79
CA VAL A 10 4.76 -2.85 17.13
C VAL A 10 5.81 -2.98 18.23
N LEU A 11 7.00 -2.42 17.99
CA LEU A 11 8.08 -2.42 18.97
C LEU A 11 8.00 -1.13 19.79
N PHE A 12 7.66 -1.27 21.06
CA PHE A 12 7.66 -0.17 22.02
C PHE A 12 8.86 -0.23 22.95
N LYS A 13 9.28 0.93 23.46
CA LYS A 13 10.17 1.00 24.62
C LYS A 13 9.30 1.20 25.86
N GLU A 14 9.06 0.12 26.59
CA GLU A 14 8.10 0.05 27.71
C GLU A 14 8.40 1.09 28.82
N ASP A 15 9.66 1.47 29.03
CA ASP A 15 10.06 2.43 30.06
C ASP A 15 9.51 3.86 29.85
N LEU A 16 8.95 4.17 28.68
CA LEU A 16 8.58 5.53 28.28
C LEU A 16 7.07 5.76 28.14
N MET A 17 6.22 4.72 28.17
CA MET A 17 4.80 4.85 27.80
C MET A 17 3.89 4.08 28.75
N SER A 18 2.79 4.71 29.15
CA SER A 18 1.71 4.00 29.86
C SER A 18 0.96 3.06 28.90
N PRO A 19 0.27 2.02 29.41
CA PRO A 19 -0.56 1.14 28.59
C PRO A 19 -1.59 1.88 27.72
N GLN A 20 -2.22 2.93 28.27
CA GLN A 20 -3.20 3.74 27.54
C GLN A 20 -2.57 4.56 26.42
N ALA A 21 -1.35 5.07 26.64
CA ALA A 21 -0.62 5.79 25.59
C ALA A 21 -0.20 4.84 24.46
N MET A 22 0.20 3.61 24.77
CA MET A 22 0.49 2.59 23.76
C MET A 22 -0.74 2.24 22.92
N GLU A 23 -1.89 2.00 23.54
CA GLU A 23 -3.15 1.73 22.82
C GLU A 23 -3.51 2.89 21.86
N HIS A 24 -3.37 4.14 22.32
CA HIS A 24 -3.64 5.31 21.50
C HIS A 24 -2.72 5.39 20.27
N GLU A 25 -1.41 5.16 20.43
CA GLU A 25 -0.46 5.16 19.31
C GLU A 25 -0.77 4.04 18.29
N VAL A 26 -1.17 2.86 18.77
CA VAL A 26 -1.61 1.76 17.89
C VAL A 26 -2.85 2.15 17.10
N GLU A 27 -3.83 2.81 17.72
CA GLU A 27 -5.03 3.31 17.03
C GLU A 27 -4.68 4.35 15.96
N LEU A 28 -3.82 5.31 16.27
CA LEU A 28 -3.35 6.30 15.30
C LEU A 28 -2.64 5.64 14.10
N LEU A 29 -1.78 4.65 14.38
CA LEU A 29 -1.12 3.87 13.34
C LEU A 29 -2.13 3.11 12.48
N HIS A 30 -3.14 2.50 13.09
CA HIS A 30 -4.20 1.79 12.37
C HIS A 30 -4.95 2.71 11.41
N GLU A 31 -5.35 3.90 11.87
CA GLU A 31 -6.06 4.88 11.05
C GLU A 31 -5.19 5.40 9.90
N LEU A 32 -3.91 5.69 10.17
CA LEU A 32 -2.95 6.08 9.15
C LEU A 32 -2.82 5.01 8.07
N LEU A 33 -2.57 3.76 8.47
CA LEU A 33 -2.41 2.64 7.55
C LEU A 33 -3.69 2.35 6.77
N TYR A 34 -4.85 2.45 7.42
CA TYR A 34 -6.15 2.35 6.75
C TYR A 34 -6.32 3.42 5.66
N GLY A 35 -5.83 4.63 5.90
CA GLY A 35 -5.78 5.72 4.93
C GLY A 35 -4.86 5.42 3.74
N VAL A 36 -3.62 4.98 4.00
CA VAL A 36 -2.57 4.86 2.98
C VAL A 36 -2.62 3.58 2.16
N GLU A 37 -3.07 2.45 2.71
CA GLU A 37 -3.07 1.15 2.02
C GLU A 37 -4.25 0.93 1.07
N LYS A 38 -5.00 1.99 0.76
CA LYS A 38 -6.07 1.92 -0.23
C LYS A 38 -5.49 1.62 -1.62
N LEU A 39 -6.18 0.76 -2.36
CA LEU A 39 -5.80 0.41 -3.74
C LEU A 39 -5.69 1.67 -4.62
N GLU A 40 -6.50 2.68 -4.36
CA GLU A 40 -6.48 3.97 -5.04
C GLU A 40 -5.13 4.68 -4.88
N ASN A 41 -4.57 4.70 -3.67
CA ASN A 41 -3.26 5.31 -3.42
C ASN A 41 -2.16 4.53 -4.13
N LEU A 42 -2.26 3.19 -4.09
CA LEU A 42 -1.32 2.32 -4.80
C LEU A 42 -1.38 2.60 -6.31
N ILE A 43 -2.56 2.80 -6.90
CA ILE A 43 -2.70 3.14 -8.32
C ILE A 43 -2.05 4.50 -8.63
N ILE A 44 -2.28 5.52 -7.81
CA ILE A 44 -1.74 6.87 -8.04
C ILE A 44 -0.21 6.89 -7.96
N ALA A 45 0.36 6.14 -7.03
CA ALA A 45 1.81 6.06 -6.81
C ALA A 45 2.55 5.25 -7.89
N HIS A 46 1.85 4.50 -8.74
CA HIS A 46 2.49 3.63 -9.74
C HIS A 46 2.26 4.08 -11.17
N GLU A 47 3.10 3.55 -12.05
CA GLU A 47 2.94 3.55 -13.49
C GLU A 47 3.28 2.16 -14.04
N VAL A 48 2.83 1.86 -15.26
CA VAL A 48 3.11 0.60 -15.94
C VAL A 48 4.08 0.84 -17.09
N ILE A 49 5.26 0.24 -17.00
CA ILE A 49 6.26 0.25 -18.08
C ILE A 49 6.03 -0.98 -18.95
N ASN A 50 5.64 -0.76 -20.20
CA ASN A 50 5.41 -1.82 -21.18
C ASN A 50 6.48 -1.74 -22.28
N ILE A 51 7.56 -2.51 -22.10
CA ILE A 51 8.70 -2.49 -23.03
C ILE A 51 8.30 -3.07 -24.39
N ASN A 52 7.43 -4.09 -24.42
CA ASN A 52 6.92 -4.67 -25.68
C ASN A 52 6.25 -3.62 -26.58
N LYS A 53 5.72 -2.55 -26.00
CA LYS A 53 5.04 -1.46 -26.72
C LYS A 53 5.83 -0.15 -26.71
N TYR A 54 7.01 -0.11 -26.08
CA TYR A 54 7.79 1.11 -25.85
C TYR A 54 6.95 2.25 -25.22
N LYS A 55 6.13 1.92 -24.20
CA LYS A 55 5.21 2.87 -23.57
C LYS A 55 5.28 2.82 -22.05
N ILE A 56 5.13 3.99 -21.45
CA ILE A 56 4.83 4.17 -20.03
C ILE A 56 3.35 4.56 -19.92
N GLN A 57 2.61 3.86 -19.08
CA GLN A 57 1.16 3.96 -18.96
C GLN A 57 0.78 4.39 -17.55
N ASN A 58 0.04 5.48 -17.45
CA ASN A 58 -0.40 6.09 -16.19
C ASN A 58 -1.93 5.99 -15.99
N GLU A 59 -2.61 5.29 -16.89
CA GLU A 59 -4.06 5.16 -16.88
C GLU A 59 -4.52 4.26 -15.72
N VAL A 60 -5.43 4.78 -14.89
CA VAL A 60 -5.95 4.13 -13.67
C VAL A 60 -6.37 2.68 -13.90
N HIS A 61 -7.10 2.41 -14.99
CA HIS A 61 -7.59 1.06 -15.30
C HIS A 61 -6.46 0.09 -15.63
N ILE A 62 -5.39 0.55 -16.29
CA ILE A 62 -4.23 -0.27 -16.68
C ILE A 62 -3.41 -0.63 -15.45
N ILE A 63 -3.12 0.36 -14.61
CA ILE A 63 -2.39 0.14 -13.36
C ILE A 63 -3.18 -0.77 -12.43
N ARG A 64 -4.49 -0.55 -12.31
CA ARG A 64 -5.39 -1.41 -11.51
C ARG A 64 -5.39 -2.85 -12.00
N GLU A 65 -5.44 -3.08 -13.31
CA GLU A 65 -5.32 -4.43 -13.85
C GLU A 65 -3.95 -5.05 -13.57
N ALA A 66 -2.87 -4.27 -13.72
CA ALA A 66 -1.52 -4.75 -13.46
C ALA A 66 -1.34 -5.19 -12.00
N ILE A 67 -1.81 -4.38 -11.04
CA ILE A 67 -1.75 -4.68 -9.60
C ILE A 67 -2.58 -5.91 -9.24
N ARG A 68 -3.76 -6.08 -9.85
CA ARG A 68 -4.67 -7.21 -9.52
C ARG A 68 -4.21 -8.55 -10.10
N ARG A 69 -3.27 -8.54 -11.05
CA ARG A 69 -2.76 -9.77 -11.65
C ARG A 69 -1.82 -10.48 -10.68
N LYS A 70 -2.01 -11.79 -10.52
CA LYS A 70 -1.09 -12.65 -9.75
C LYS A 70 0.34 -12.64 -10.31
N ALA A 71 0.48 -12.47 -11.63
CA ALA A 71 1.76 -12.36 -12.32
C ALA A 71 1.63 -11.40 -13.50
N LEU A 72 2.64 -10.54 -13.68
CA LEU A 72 2.75 -9.67 -14.84
C LEU A 72 3.21 -10.46 -16.06
N LYS A 73 2.83 -9.99 -17.26
CA LYS A 73 3.36 -10.54 -18.50
C LYS A 73 4.85 -10.17 -18.61
N PRO A 74 5.68 -10.99 -19.30
CA PRO A 74 7.07 -10.64 -19.55
C PRO A 74 7.21 -9.23 -20.14
N PHE A 75 8.21 -8.51 -19.65
CA PHE A 75 8.55 -7.14 -20.07
C PHE A 75 7.45 -6.09 -19.81
N ILE A 76 6.53 -6.38 -18.88
CA ILE A 76 5.63 -5.40 -18.29
C ILE A 76 6.00 -5.27 -16.82
N PHE A 77 6.28 -4.04 -16.38
CA PHE A 77 6.72 -3.73 -15.04
C PHE A 77 5.77 -2.74 -14.39
N LEU A 78 5.55 -2.92 -13.09
CA LEU A 78 4.90 -1.93 -12.25
C LEU A 78 6.02 -1.10 -11.58
N ASN A 79 6.10 0.18 -11.90
CA ASN A 79 7.11 1.09 -11.36
C ASN A 79 6.47 2.01 -10.32
N ASN A 80 7.09 2.12 -9.14
CA ASN A 80 6.68 3.09 -8.12
C ASN A 80 7.36 4.43 -8.42
N LYS A 81 6.59 5.52 -8.38
CA LYS A 81 7.07 6.88 -8.68
C LYS A 81 7.63 7.63 -7.45
N ASN A 82 7.51 7.05 -6.25
CA ASN A 82 8.01 7.64 -5.00
C ASN A 82 9.52 7.48 -4.83
#